data_AF-B0DTC3-F1
#
_entry.id   AF-B0DTC3-F1
#
_cell.length_a   1.000
_cell.length_b   1.000
_cell.length_c   1.000
_cell.angle_alpha   90.00
_cell.angle_beta   90.00
_cell.angle_gamma   90.00
#
_symmetry.space_group_name_H-M   'P 1'
#
loop_
_entity.id
_entity.type
_entity.pdbx_description
1 polymer ?
#
loop_
_entity_poly.entity_id
_entity_poly.type
_entity_poly.pdbx_seq_one_letter_code
_entity_poly.pdbx_strand_id
1 'polypeptide(L)'
;MLPGLVLEFYEGKNVMEYTKRENSDETKLRLVGEIALGLKYLHQQWPPIIHGDLRGANVLIDSKGHAVVADYGLALIIDSSEFTSIKTAGTCRWTAPEIMDPPANGDIPLPQFTVKSDIFSYAMTVFEIFAGEQPFNDKKSDGNVIFAILDGSRPVLPESIESRANLANLVTQSWSQNADQRPNARQICRRLGLTTWYGDWMDTLRGYLPV
;
A
#
# COMPACT_ATOMS: atom_id res chain seq x y z
N MET A 1 10.65 -28.81 3.70
CA MET A 1 9.29 -28.81 3.12
C MET A 1 8.79 -27.39 3.27
N LEU A 2 8.83 -26.58 2.20
CA LEU A 2 8.31 -25.22 2.24
C LEU A 2 6.79 -25.31 2.45
N PRO A 3 6.20 -24.59 3.43
CA PRO A 3 4.75 -24.54 3.56
C PRO A 3 4.17 -23.92 2.28
N GLY A 4 3.37 -24.70 1.56
CA GLY A 4 2.64 -24.21 0.40
C GLY A 4 1.58 -23.21 0.85
N LEU A 5 1.64 -21.99 0.35
CA LEU A 5 0.59 -21.00 0.56
C LEU A 5 -0.65 -21.49 -0.22
N VAL A 6 -1.66 -21.99 0.50
CA VAL A 6 -2.96 -22.28 -0.11
C VAL A 6 -3.78 -21.00 -0.03
N LEU A 7 -3.78 -20.23 -1.11
CA LEU A 7 -4.70 -19.11 -1.27
C LEU A 7 -6.04 -19.65 -1.76
N GLU A 8 -7.13 -19.10 -1.22
CA GLU A 8 -8.44 -19.27 -1.80
C GLU A 8 -8.37 -18.78 -3.26
N PHE A 9 -8.90 -19.57 -4.21
CA PHE A 9 -8.89 -19.17 -5.62
C PHE A 9 -9.87 -18.02 -5.80
N TYR A 10 -9.35 -16.79 -5.83
CA TYR A 10 -10.13 -15.62 -6.19
C TYR A 10 -10.22 -15.57 -7.72
N GLU A 11 -11.41 -15.86 -8.28
CA GLU A 11 -11.76 -15.55 -9.69
C GLU A 11 -11.76 -14.04 -9.99
N GLY A 12 -11.53 -13.23 -8.96
CA GLY A 12 -11.56 -11.79 -8.97
C GLY A 12 -10.41 -11.14 -9.72
N LYS A 13 -10.76 -10.11 -10.47
CA LYS A 13 -9.82 -9.14 -11.02
C LYS A 13 -9.17 -8.35 -9.88
N ASN A 14 -7.96 -7.84 -10.07
CA ASN A 14 -7.33 -6.97 -9.10
C ASN A 14 -8.11 -5.64 -8.94
N VAL A 15 -7.83 -4.89 -7.86
CA VAL A 15 -8.55 -3.65 -7.53
C VAL A 15 -8.49 -2.62 -8.65
N MET A 16 -7.40 -2.58 -9.42
CA MET A 16 -7.23 -1.63 -10.53
C MET A 16 -8.11 -1.96 -11.74
N GLU A 17 -8.35 -3.24 -12.00
CA GLU A 17 -9.31 -3.65 -13.01
C GLU A 17 -10.76 -3.46 -12.54
N TYR A 18 -11.02 -3.64 -11.25
CA TYR A 18 -12.34 -3.44 -10.65
C TYR A 18 -12.75 -1.97 -10.67
N THR A 19 -11.86 -1.05 -10.28
CA THR A 19 -12.15 0.39 -10.23
C THR A 19 -12.29 1.05 -11.60
N LYS A 20 -11.92 0.36 -12.70
CA LYS A 20 -12.27 0.80 -14.07
C LYS A 20 -13.77 0.67 -14.35
N ARG A 21 -14.46 -0.25 -13.65
CA ARG A 21 -15.90 -0.51 -13.80
C ARG A 21 -16.69 0.19 -12.69
N GLU A 22 -16.24 0.02 -11.45
CA GLU A 22 -16.85 0.59 -10.26
C GLU A 22 -15.96 1.71 -9.70
N ASN A 23 -16.06 2.90 -10.31
CA ASN A 23 -15.11 4.00 -10.09
C ASN A 23 -15.56 5.05 -9.05
N SER A 24 -16.68 4.80 -8.36
CA SER A 24 -17.25 5.76 -7.40
C SER A 24 -16.31 6.02 -6.22
N ASP A 25 -16.36 7.22 -5.67
CA ASP A 25 -15.50 7.59 -4.54
C ASP A 25 -15.85 6.79 -3.29
N GLU A 26 -17.12 6.45 -3.08
CA GLU A 26 -17.58 5.56 -2.00
C GLU A 26 -16.92 4.19 -2.13
N THR A 27 -16.87 3.65 -3.35
CA THR A 27 -16.25 2.36 -3.64
C THR A 27 -14.75 2.42 -3.37
N LYS A 28 -14.05 3.45 -3.87
CA LYS A 28 -12.61 3.62 -3.64
C LYS A 28 -12.27 3.79 -2.16
N LEU A 29 -13.03 4.59 -1.42
CA LEU A 29 -12.84 4.79 0.02
C LEU A 29 -13.01 3.48 0.80
N ARG A 30 -14.06 2.71 0.48
CA ARG A 30 -14.29 1.39 1.04
C ARG A 30 -13.11 0.46 0.81
N LEU A 31 -12.66 0.34 -0.44
CA LEU A 31 -11.55 -0.54 -0.83
C LEU A 31 -10.26 -0.17 -0.08
N VAL A 32 -9.96 1.13 0.02
CA VAL A 32 -8.82 1.64 0.79
C VAL A 32 -8.92 1.28 2.28
N GLY A 33 -10.12 1.36 2.86
CA GLY A 33 -10.36 0.93 4.24
C GLY A 33 -10.15 -0.57 4.44
N GLU A 34 -10.65 -1.39 3.52
CA GLU A 34 -10.49 -2.86 3.54
C GLU A 34 -9.01 -3.26 3.40
N ILE A 35 -8.23 -2.58 2.54
CA ILE A 35 -6.78 -2.78 2.44
C ILE A 35 -6.08 -2.44 3.77
N ALA A 36 -6.46 -1.32 4.41
CA ALA A 36 -5.89 -0.93 5.71
C ALA A 36 -6.19 -1.96 6.82
N LEU A 37 -7.39 -2.56 6.78
CA LEU A 37 -7.77 -3.64 7.69
C LEU A 37 -6.94 -4.91 7.44
N GLY A 38 -6.72 -5.28 6.17
CA GLY A 38 -5.84 -6.39 5.79
C GLY A 38 -4.40 -6.19 6.28
N LEU A 39 -3.82 -5.00 6.06
CA LEU A 39 -2.50 -4.66 6.59
C LEU A 39 -2.45 -4.70 8.11
N LYS A 40 -3.46 -4.15 8.80
CA LYS A 40 -3.54 -4.20 10.26
C LYS A 40 -3.53 -5.64 10.77
N TYR A 41 -4.21 -6.55 10.09
CA TYR A 41 -4.20 -7.97 10.44
C TYR A 41 -2.81 -8.58 10.30
N LEU A 42 -2.13 -8.37 9.16
CA LEU A 42 -0.77 -8.88 8.91
C LEU A 42 0.25 -8.34 9.93
N HIS A 43 0.21 -7.04 10.19
CA HIS A 43 1.14 -6.37 11.11
C HIS A 43 0.92 -6.72 12.60
N GLN A 44 -0.21 -7.35 12.94
CA GLN A 44 -0.53 -7.79 14.31
C GLN A 44 -0.16 -9.24 14.61
N GLN A 45 0.32 -10.00 13.62
CA GLN A 45 0.80 -11.36 13.83
C GLN A 45 2.09 -11.37 14.67
N TRP A 46 2.45 -12.54 15.21
CA TRP A 46 3.70 -12.74 15.95
C TRP A 46 4.54 -13.89 15.34
N PRO A 47 5.67 -13.59 14.67
CA PRO A 47 6.18 -12.24 14.35
C PRO A 47 5.27 -11.49 13.34
N PRO A 48 5.35 -10.15 13.25
CA PRO A 48 4.60 -9.38 12.26
C PRO A 48 4.87 -9.88 10.84
N ILE A 49 3.80 -10.05 10.06
CA ILE A 49 3.93 -10.40 8.64
C ILE A 49 4.06 -9.11 7.84
N ILE A 50 5.18 -8.95 7.14
CA ILE A 50 5.41 -7.84 6.21
C ILE A 50 4.94 -8.26 4.81
N HIS A 51 4.17 -7.40 4.15
CA HIS A 51 3.72 -7.65 2.79
C HIS A 51 4.90 -7.53 1.81
N GLY A 52 5.58 -6.38 1.81
CA GLY A 52 6.77 -6.11 1.00
C GLY A 52 6.55 -5.94 -0.51
N ASP A 53 5.30 -5.94 -0.99
CA ASP A 53 4.95 -5.67 -2.40
C ASP A 53 3.48 -5.20 -2.51
N LEU A 54 3.02 -4.33 -1.61
CA LEU A 54 1.64 -3.86 -1.65
C LEU A 54 1.45 -2.86 -2.79
N ARG A 55 0.58 -3.20 -3.73
CA ARG A 55 0.18 -2.39 -4.89
C ARG A 55 -1.17 -2.86 -5.40
N GLY A 56 -1.83 -2.08 -6.25
CA GLY A 56 -3.15 -2.41 -6.78
C GLY A 56 -3.19 -3.78 -7.47
N ALA A 57 -2.11 -4.21 -8.12
CA ALA A 57 -2.02 -5.55 -8.73
C ALA A 57 -2.12 -6.71 -7.71
N ASN A 58 -1.73 -6.49 -6.45
CA ASN A 58 -1.71 -7.49 -5.38
C ASN A 58 -2.87 -7.30 -4.38
N VAL A 59 -3.89 -6.53 -4.75
CA VAL A 59 -5.16 -6.44 -4.04
C VAL A 59 -6.24 -7.06 -4.92
N LEU A 60 -6.78 -8.20 -4.50
CA LEU A 60 -7.82 -8.93 -5.22
C LEU A 60 -9.20 -8.49 -4.75
N ILE A 61 -10.21 -8.69 -5.60
CA ILE A 61 -11.60 -8.40 -5.25
C ILE A 61 -12.38 -9.71 -5.16
N ASP A 62 -13.02 -9.97 -4.02
CA ASP A 62 -13.84 -11.17 -3.84
C ASP A 62 -15.17 -11.10 -4.62
N SER A 63 -15.94 -12.18 -4.61
CA SER A 63 -17.24 -12.26 -5.31
C SER A 63 -18.30 -11.28 -4.79
N LYS A 64 -18.07 -10.64 -3.64
CA LYS A 64 -18.95 -9.65 -3.01
C LYS A 64 -18.45 -8.21 -3.23
N GLY A 65 -17.33 -8.04 -3.93
CA GLY A 65 -16.74 -6.74 -4.21
C GLY A 65 -15.78 -6.24 -3.12
N HIS A 66 -15.41 -7.05 -2.13
CA HIS A 66 -14.48 -6.65 -1.06
C HIS A 66 -13.02 -6.83 -1.46
N ALA A 67 -12.16 -5.91 -1.05
CA ALA A 67 -10.73 -6.00 -1.24
C ALA A 67 -10.08 -7.00 -0.28
N VAL A 68 -9.24 -7.86 -0.85
CA VAL A 68 -8.44 -8.86 -0.15
C VAL A 68 -6.97 -8.61 -0.50
N VAL A 69 -6.14 -8.41 0.53
CA VAL A 69 -4.69 -8.28 0.36
C VAL A 69 -4.10 -9.66 0.04
N ALA A 70 -3.45 -9.79 -1.11
CA ALA A 70 -2.87 -11.03 -1.63
C ALA A 70 -1.34 -10.93 -1.74
N ASP A 71 -0.67 -12.04 -2.08
CA ASP A 71 0.77 -12.10 -2.36
C ASP A 71 1.68 -11.46 -1.28
N TYR A 72 1.26 -11.58 -0.01
CA TYR A 72 2.01 -11.12 1.16
C TYR A 72 3.02 -12.19 1.64
N GLY A 73 4.00 -11.78 2.45
CA GLY A 73 5.02 -12.71 2.96
C GLY A 73 6.15 -13.00 1.95
N LEU A 74 6.14 -12.37 0.78
CA LEU A 74 7.25 -12.42 -0.18
C LEU A 74 8.55 -11.82 0.37
N ALA A 75 8.47 -11.00 1.42
CA ALA A 75 9.64 -10.46 2.13
C ALA A 75 10.42 -11.51 2.94
N LEU A 76 9.82 -12.65 3.28
CA LEU A 76 10.43 -13.67 4.15
C LEU A 76 11.26 -14.72 3.42
N ILE A 77 11.21 -14.79 2.08
CA ILE A 77 11.68 -15.99 1.34
C ILE A 77 13.08 -15.84 0.74
N ILE A 78 13.69 -14.66 0.65
CA ILE A 78 14.87 -14.51 -0.22
C ILE A 78 16.03 -13.80 0.49
N ASP A 79 16.96 -14.63 0.96
CA ASP A 79 18.35 -14.30 1.27
C ASP A 79 19.10 -14.10 -0.07
N SER A 80 19.19 -12.87 -0.57
CA SER A 80 20.21 -12.49 -1.56
C SER A 80 20.23 -10.99 -1.84
N SER A 81 21.44 -10.45 -1.94
CA SER A 81 21.80 -9.12 -2.42
C SER A 81 21.36 -8.84 -3.88
N GLU A 82 20.78 -9.81 -4.57
CA GLU A 82 20.23 -9.68 -5.94
C GLU A 82 18.78 -9.16 -5.95
N PHE A 83 18.09 -9.13 -4.80
CA PHE A 83 16.67 -8.76 -4.74
C PHE A 83 16.39 -7.26 -4.94
N THR A 84 17.31 -6.37 -4.53
CA THR A 84 17.12 -4.92 -4.65
C THR A 84 17.07 -4.45 -6.10
N SER A 85 17.90 -5.03 -6.97
CA SER A 85 17.94 -4.71 -8.40
C SER A 85 16.85 -5.40 -9.20
N ILE A 86 16.44 -6.63 -8.82
CA ILE A 86 15.46 -7.42 -9.58
C ILE A 86 14.01 -7.06 -9.22
N LYS A 87 13.69 -6.75 -7.95
CA LYS A 87 12.33 -6.34 -7.58
C LYS A 87 12.01 -4.87 -7.84
N THR A 88 12.98 -3.96 -7.81
CA THR A 88 12.68 -2.54 -8.11
C THR A 88 12.27 -2.31 -9.57
N ALA A 89 12.65 -3.22 -10.48
CA ALA A 89 12.19 -3.20 -11.86
C ALA A 89 10.66 -3.38 -11.90
N GLY A 90 9.94 -2.31 -12.21
CA GLY A 90 8.49 -2.28 -12.32
C GLY A 90 7.70 -2.10 -11.01
N THR A 91 8.29 -2.23 -9.82
CA THR A 91 7.58 -1.96 -8.53
C THR A 91 8.19 -0.82 -7.70
N CYS A 92 9.28 -0.19 -8.15
CA CYS A 92 9.92 0.93 -7.45
C CYS A 92 8.95 2.05 -7.02
N ARG A 93 7.87 2.27 -7.76
CA ARG A 93 6.84 3.28 -7.49
C ARG A 93 6.12 3.10 -6.13
N TRP A 94 6.06 1.88 -5.61
CA TRP A 94 5.47 1.56 -4.31
C TRP A 94 6.53 1.26 -3.23
N THR A 95 7.81 1.25 -3.59
CA THR A 95 8.91 0.90 -2.68
C THR A 95 9.33 2.12 -1.86
N ALA A 96 9.46 1.92 -0.55
CA ALA A 96 9.86 2.98 0.38
C ALA A 96 11.34 3.38 0.19
N PRO A 97 11.72 4.65 0.44
CA PRO A 97 13.08 5.14 0.20
C PRO A 97 14.15 4.37 0.98
N GLU A 98 13.88 3.96 2.23
CA GLU A 98 14.82 3.19 3.05
C GLU A 98 15.09 1.76 2.54
N ILE A 99 14.27 1.27 1.61
CA ILE A 99 14.47 -0.02 0.94
C ILE A 99 15.33 0.17 -0.32
N MET A 100 15.23 1.33 -0.98
CA MET A 100 16.00 1.67 -2.18
C MET A 100 17.45 2.06 -1.84
N ASP A 101 17.64 2.77 -0.74
CA ASP A 101 18.93 3.25 -0.24
C ASP A 101 19.07 2.91 1.26
N PRO A 102 19.37 1.64 1.59
CA PRO A 102 19.51 1.23 2.98
C PRO A 102 20.73 1.89 3.64
N PRO A 103 20.64 2.32 4.90
CA PRO A 103 21.77 2.94 5.60
C PRO A 103 22.97 2.00 5.67
N ALA A 104 24.16 2.51 5.36
CA ALA A 104 25.42 1.77 5.31
C ALA A 104 25.94 1.26 6.67
N ASN A 105 25.14 1.38 7.74
CA ASN A 105 25.60 1.25 9.12
C ASN A 105 25.20 -0.12 9.69
N GLY A 106 26.07 -1.13 9.55
CA GLY A 106 26.06 -2.34 10.37
C GLY A 106 26.11 -3.67 9.60
N ASP A 107 26.51 -4.73 10.30
CA ASP A 107 26.68 -6.13 9.84
C ASP A 107 25.37 -6.82 9.39
N ILE A 108 24.33 -6.07 9.06
CA ILE A 108 23.04 -6.58 8.57
C ILE A 108 23.07 -6.51 7.04
N PRO A 109 23.11 -7.64 6.31
CA PRO A 109 23.53 -7.62 4.90
C PRO A 109 22.49 -7.11 3.88
N LEU A 110 21.27 -6.70 4.28
CA LEU A 110 20.14 -6.51 3.34
C LEU A 110 19.17 -5.40 3.77
N PRO A 111 18.53 -4.68 2.80
CA PRO A 111 17.38 -3.83 3.11
C PRO A 111 16.24 -4.69 3.66
N GLN A 112 15.82 -4.38 4.88
CA GLN A 112 14.73 -5.10 5.53
C GLN A 112 13.43 -4.38 5.29
N PHE A 113 12.52 -5.02 4.53
CA PHE A 113 11.13 -4.59 4.49
C PHE A 113 10.56 -4.59 5.91
N THR A 114 9.83 -3.53 6.25
CA THR A 114 9.26 -3.32 7.59
C THR A 114 7.78 -3.03 7.52
N VAL A 115 7.11 -3.04 8.67
CA VAL A 115 5.72 -2.58 8.75
C VAL A 115 5.58 -1.14 8.25
N LYS A 116 6.63 -0.31 8.37
CA LYS A 116 6.64 1.08 7.91
C LYS A 116 6.84 1.21 6.41
N SER A 117 7.58 0.30 5.77
CA SER A 117 7.67 0.28 4.31
C SER A 117 6.33 -0.12 3.69
N ASP A 118 5.61 -1.07 4.29
CA ASP A 118 4.23 -1.40 3.86
C ASP A 118 3.28 -0.19 3.96
N ILE A 119 3.45 0.68 4.95
CA ILE A 119 2.63 1.90 5.06
C ILE A 119 2.94 2.92 3.94
N PHE A 120 4.18 2.97 3.47
CA PHE A 120 4.53 3.75 2.29
C PHE A 120 3.86 3.16 1.04
N SER A 121 3.99 1.84 0.85
CA SER A 121 3.36 1.13 -0.28
C SER A 121 1.84 1.26 -0.26
N TYR A 122 1.23 1.25 0.93
CA TYR A 122 -0.19 1.55 1.13
C TYR A 122 -0.56 2.92 0.58
N ALA A 123 0.17 3.98 0.94
CA ALA A 123 -0.10 5.33 0.46
C ALA A 123 -0.02 5.43 -1.07
N MET A 124 0.97 4.77 -1.67
CA MET A 124 1.13 4.69 -3.13
C MET A 124 0.00 3.88 -3.79
N THR A 125 -0.50 2.83 -3.13
CA THR A 125 -1.66 2.05 -3.58
C THR A 125 -2.95 2.85 -3.49
N VAL A 126 -3.14 3.65 -2.44
CA VAL A 126 -4.27 4.58 -2.32
C VAL A 126 -4.24 5.60 -3.46
N PHE A 127 -3.07 6.20 -3.72
CA PHE A 127 -2.89 7.08 -4.88
C PHE A 127 -3.30 6.38 -6.18
N GLU A 128 -2.78 5.18 -6.42
CA GLU A 128 -3.03 4.38 -7.62
C GLU A 128 -4.53 4.14 -7.84
N ILE A 129 -5.26 3.73 -6.79
CA ILE A 129 -6.71 3.48 -6.83
C ILE A 129 -7.50 4.73 -7.20
N PHE A 130 -7.14 5.89 -6.64
CA PHE A 130 -7.86 7.14 -6.89
C PHE A 130 -7.53 7.76 -8.24
N ALA A 131 -6.25 7.73 -8.64
CA ALA A 131 -5.77 8.24 -9.92
C ALA A 131 -6.15 7.33 -11.10
N GLY A 132 -6.33 6.03 -10.87
CA GLY A 132 -6.59 5.04 -11.91
C GLY A 132 -5.34 4.66 -12.73
N GLU A 133 -4.16 5.12 -12.31
CA GLU A 133 -2.87 4.88 -12.95
C GLU A 133 -1.76 4.74 -11.91
N GLN A 134 -0.60 4.21 -12.32
CA GLN A 134 0.53 4.01 -11.42
C GLN A 134 1.08 5.35 -10.85
N PRO A 135 1.63 5.35 -9.61
CA PRO A 135 2.34 6.51 -9.07
C PRO A 135 3.48 6.96 -10.00
N PHE A 136 3.66 8.27 -10.16
CA PHE A 136 4.66 8.86 -11.06
C PHE A 136 4.52 8.45 -12.55
N ASN A 137 3.29 8.27 -13.05
CA ASN A 137 3.06 7.83 -14.44
C ASN A 137 3.73 8.75 -15.49
N ASP A 138 4.03 10.01 -15.13
CA ASP A 138 4.80 10.97 -15.93
C ASP A 138 6.27 10.55 -16.17
N LYS A 139 6.84 9.69 -15.32
CA LYS A 139 8.23 9.24 -15.38
C LYS A 139 8.31 7.87 -16.05
N LYS A 140 8.99 7.82 -17.20
CA LYS A 140 9.11 6.60 -18.03
C LYS A 140 10.16 5.61 -17.56
N SER A 141 11.18 6.06 -16.84
CA SER A 141 12.28 5.22 -16.35
C SER A 141 12.19 5.02 -14.84
N ASP A 142 12.32 3.77 -14.40
CA ASP A 142 12.39 3.41 -12.98
C ASP A 142 13.53 4.16 -12.27
N GLY A 143 14.66 4.41 -12.95
CA GLY A 143 15.75 5.21 -12.38
C GLY A 143 15.34 6.65 -12.04
N ASN A 144 14.47 7.28 -12.84
CA ASN A 144 13.95 8.63 -12.54
C ASN A 144 12.93 8.60 -11.40
N VAL A 145 12.15 7.52 -11.29
CA VAL A 145 11.22 7.32 -10.17
C VAL A 145 11.99 7.13 -8.86
N ILE A 146 12.99 6.26 -8.86
CA ILE A 146 13.86 6.01 -7.71
C ILE A 146 14.52 7.32 -7.26
N PHE A 147 15.15 8.06 -8.18
CA PHE A 147 15.77 9.35 -7.86
C PHE A 147 14.76 10.34 -7.25
N ALA A 148 13.56 10.46 -7.82
CA ALA A 148 12.52 11.33 -7.29
C ALA A 148 12.07 10.92 -5.87
N ILE A 149 11.87 9.63 -5.62
CA ILE A 149 11.47 9.13 -4.29
C ILE A 149 12.56 9.40 -3.25
N LEU A 150 13.84 9.15 -3.60
CA LEU A 150 14.99 9.40 -2.73
C LEU A 150 15.15 10.89 -2.41
N ASP A 151 14.89 11.78 -3.37
CA ASP A 151 14.88 13.24 -3.20
C ASP A 151 13.64 13.75 -2.43
N GLY A 152 12.74 12.86 -2.02
CA GLY A 152 11.54 13.22 -1.26
C GLY A 152 10.36 13.71 -2.10
N SER A 153 10.47 13.69 -3.43
CA SER A 153 9.35 13.99 -4.33
C SER A 153 8.24 12.95 -4.21
N ARG A 154 6.99 13.37 -4.43
CA ARG A 154 5.79 12.51 -4.42
C ARG A 154 4.89 12.82 -5.62
N PRO A 155 4.00 11.89 -6.04
CA PRO A 155 3.00 12.19 -7.05
C PRO A 155 2.09 13.34 -6.61
N VAL A 156 1.62 14.14 -7.57
CA VAL A 156 0.61 15.16 -7.33
C VAL A 156 -0.70 14.46 -7.03
N LEU A 157 -1.28 14.70 -5.84
CA LEU A 157 -2.54 14.06 -5.45
C LEU A 157 -3.65 14.38 -6.47
N PRO A 158 -4.48 13.39 -6.86
CA PRO A 158 -5.65 13.67 -7.66
C PRO A 158 -6.64 14.53 -6.85
N GLU A 159 -7.47 15.31 -7.54
CA GLU A 159 -8.50 16.16 -6.91
C GLU A 159 -9.45 15.35 -6.00
N SER A 160 -9.71 14.09 -6.36
CA SER A 160 -10.48 13.13 -5.58
C SER A 160 -9.83 12.73 -4.25
N ILE A 161 -8.54 12.99 -4.03
CA ILE A 161 -7.92 12.90 -2.70
C ILE A 161 -7.75 14.30 -2.10
N GLU A 162 -7.27 15.26 -2.88
CA GLU A 162 -6.90 16.59 -2.40
C GLU A 162 -8.07 17.35 -1.77
N SER A 163 -9.27 17.26 -2.35
CA SER A 163 -10.51 17.84 -1.82
C SER A 163 -10.93 17.29 -0.45
N ARG A 164 -10.34 16.18 0.00
CA ARG A 164 -10.67 15.48 1.24
C ARG A 164 -9.53 15.64 2.24
N ALA A 165 -9.53 16.73 3.01
CA ALA A 165 -8.44 17.08 3.93
C ALA A 165 -7.97 15.92 4.82
N ASN A 166 -8.88 15.11 5.36
CA ASN A 166 -8.51 13.98 6.22
C ASN A 166 -7.79 12.86 5.44
N LEU A 167 -8.22 12.55 4.22
CA LEU A 167 -7.62 11.53 3.37
C LEU A 167 -6.28 12.02 2.81
N ALA A 168 -6.23 13.26 2.33
CA ALA A 168 -5.00 13.90 1.88
C ALA A 168 -3.93 13.86 2.97
N ASN A 169 -4.26 14.30 4.20
CA ASN A 169 -3.34 14.23 5.34
C ASN A 169 -2.95 12.80 5.74
N LEU A 170 -3.80 11.81 5.47
CA LEU A 170 -3.49 10.41 5.77
C LEU A 170 -2.49 9.85 4.75
N VAL A 171 -2.75 10.07 3.46
CA VAL A 171 -1.85 9.67 2.37
C VAL A 171 -0.51 10.37 2.52
N THR A 172 -0.51 11.68 2.78
CA THR A 172 0.73 12.46 2.87
C THR A 172 1.61 12.08 4.05
N GLN A 173 1.02 11.74 5.19
CA GLN A 173 1.78 11.23 6.33
C GLN A 173 2.27 9.80 6.08
N SER A 174 1.48 8.97 5.39
CA SER A 174 1.79 7.55 5.16
C SER A 174 2.95 7.34 4.19
N TRP A 175 3.18 8.24 3.23
CA TRP A 175 4.37 8.21 2.36
C TRP A 175 5.51 9.12 2.84
N SER A 176 5.57 9.50 4.12
CA SER A 176 6.64 10.37 4.64
C SER A 176 8.03 9.80 4.34
N GLN A 177 9.00 10.67 4.05
CA GLN A 177 10.39 10.27 3.82
C GLN A 177 10.96 9.54 5.05
N ASN A 178 10.72 10.08 6.23
CA ASN A 178 11.10 9.44 7.49
C ASN A 178 10.05 8.36 7.87
N ALA A 179 10.48 7.10 7.93
CA ALA A 179 9.64 5.95 8.28
C ALA A 179 8.96 6.08 9.66
N ASP A 180 9.60 6.74 10.63
CA ASP A 180 9.05 6.90 11.98
C ASP A 180 7.84 7.84 12.02
N GLN A 181 7.76 8.78 11.07
CA GLN A 181 6.67 9.73 10.96
C GLN A 181 5.40 9.11 10.35
N ARG A 182 5.53 7.94 9.69
CA ARG A 182 4.41 7.23 9.10
C ARG A 182 3.54 6.64 10.22
N PRO A 183 2.19 6.72 10.14
CA PRO A 183 1.34 6.02 11.10
C PRO A 183 1.55 4.50 11.00
N ASN A 184 1.11 3.73 12.00
CA ASN A 184 0.94 2.28 11.85
C ASN A 184 -0.45 1.94 11.32
N ALA A 185 -0.66 0.72 10.83
CA ALA A 185 -1.93 0.29 10.25
C ALA A 185 -3.14 0.45 11.21
N ARG A 186 -2.92 0.31 12.53
CA ARG A 186 -3.96 0.57 13.54
C ARG A 186 -4.37 2.06 13.59
N GLN A 187 -3.41 2.97 13.51
CA GLN A 187 -3.66 4.42 13.45
C GLN A 187 -4.36 4.80 12.14
N ILE A 188 -3.98 4.19 11.01
CA ILE A 188 -4.66 4.38 9.71
C ILE A 188 -6.13 3.98 9.82
N CYS A 189 -6.40 2.76 10.31
CA CYS A 189 -7.77 2.28 10.52
C CYS A 189 -8.58 3.25 11.39
N ARG A 190 -8.02 3.70 12.52
CA ARG A 190 -8.70 4.67 13.39
C ARG A 190 -9.02 5.98 12.70
N ARG A 191 -8.09 6.52 11.90
CA ARG A 191 -8.32 7.76 11.14
C ARG A 191 -9.44 7.58 10.13
N LEU A 192 -9.45 6.46 9.41
CA LEU A 192 -10.54 6.08 8.51
C LEU A 192 -11.85 5.71 9.24
N GLY A 193 -11.90 5.79 10.58
CA GLY A 193 -13.08 5.45 11.36
C GLY A 193 -13.35 3.95 11.49
N LEU A 194 -12.41 3.10 11.08
CA LEU A 194 -12.51 1.65 11.13
C LEU A 194 -12.18 1.15 12.55
N THR A 195 -13.19 1.09 13.40
CA THR A 195 -13.04 0.70 14.81
C THR A 195 -13.30 -0.80 15.06
N THR A 196 -14.07 -1.48 14.20
CA THR A 196 -14.32 -2.93 14.27
C THR A 196 -14.38 -3.57 12.86
N TRP A 197 -14.21 -4.89 12.77
CA TRP A 197 -14.19 -5.66 11.51
C TRP A 197 -15.60 -5.89 10.91
N TYR A 198 -16.67 -5.60 11.66
CA TYR A 198 -18.04 -5.99 11.29
C TYR A 198 -18.97 -4.79 11.09
N GLY A 199 -19.63 -4.75 9.94
CA GLY A 199 -20.99 -4.20 9.77
C GLY A 199 -21.15 -2.71 9.47
N ASP A 200 -20.65 -1.79 10.30
CA ASP A 200 -21.15 -0.40 10.33
C ASP A 200 -20.21 0.67 9.74
N TRP A 201 -19.13 0.27 9.05
CA TRP A 201 -18.12 1.25 8.61
C TRP A 201 -18.56 2.10 7.39
N MET A 202 -19.58 1.68 6.63
CA MET A 202 -20.14 2.46 5.50
C MET A 202 -20.64 3.84 5.95
N ASP A 203 -21.23 3.93 7.15
CA ASP A 203 -21.69 5.21 7.71
C ASP A 203 -20.52 6.08 8.20
N THR A 204 -19.40 5.45 8.56
CA THR A 204 -18.23 6.15 9.11
C THR A 204 -17.37 6.76 8.00
N LEU A 205 -17.34 6.17 6.81
CA LEU A 205 -16.61 6.72 5.66
C LEU A 205 -17.32 7.91 4.99
N ARG A 206 -18.57 8.24 5.37
CA ARG A 206 -19.29 9.40 4.83
C ARG A 206 -18.58 10.73 5.08
N GLY A 207 -17.81 10.85 6.18
CA GLY A 207 -16.99 12.03 6.48
C GLY A 207 -15.80 12.23 5.52
N TYR A 208 -15.58 11.30 4.61
CA TYR A 208 -14.58 11.35 3.55
C TYR A 208 -15.20 11.57 2.15
N LEU A 209 -16.52 11.73 2.04
CA LEU A 209 -17.17 12.10 0.78
C LEU A 209 -17.21 13.63 0.62
N PRO A 210 -17.30 14.16 -0.61
CA PRO A 210 -17.49 15.59 -0.82
C PRO A 210 -18.83 15.99 -0.19
N VAL A 211 -18.87 17.18 0.44
CA VAL A 211 -20.12 17.80 0.91
C VAL A 211 -20.90 18.33 -0.29
#